data_AF-A0A3A9EWM4-F1
#
_entry.id   AF-A0A3A9EWM4-F1
#
_cell.length_a   1.000
_cell.length_b   1.000
_cell.length_c   1.000
_cell.angle_alpha   90.00
_cell.angle_beta   90.00
_cell.angle_gamma   90.00
#
_symmetry.space_group_name_H-M   'P 1'
#
loop_
_entity.id
_entity.type
_entity.pdbx_description
1 polymer ?
#
loop_
_entity_poly.entity_id
_entity_poly.type
_entity_poly.pdbx_seq_one_letter_code
_entity_poly.pdbx_strand_id
1 'polypeptide(L)'
;EEQQAQIEAAKQTISMLIIDKKKMKLKDAGLPGAVVENTPKLMRGSKLPIVKAKIGPQIMTLVCDEKIFDMVPVKKEVKATVSGIYITSVKGVRGPLPTTTPKKKGLFRQTLEKVQEKAGAKPVK
;
A
#
# COMPACT_ATOMS: atom_id res chain seq x y z
N GLU A 1 -19.93 -5.81 4.68
CA GLU A 1 -19.33 -7.02 4.05
C GLU A 1 -19.61 -7.15 2.56
N GLU A 2 -20.81 -6.81 2.07
CA GLU A 2 -21.14 -6.96 0.63
C GLU A 2 -20.17 -6.25 -0.33
N GLN A 3 -19.76 -5.01 -0.03
CA GLN A 3 -18.79 -4.28 -0.87
C GLN A 3 -17.43 -4.99 -0.91
N GLN A 4 -16.98 -5.51 0.23
CA GLN A 4 -15.72 -6.26 0.29
C GLN A 4 -15.83 -7.52 -0.57
N ALA A 5 -16.93 -8.28 -0.44
CA ALA A 5 -17.16 -9.52 -1.20
C ALA A 5 -17.18 -9.28 -2.72
N GLN A 6 -17.77 -8.18 -3.17
CA GLN A 6 -17.76 -7.79 -4.59
C GLN A 6 -16.35 -7.46 -5.08
N ILE A 7 -15.56 -6.76 -4.26
CA ILE A 7 -14.14 -6.51 -4.54
C ILE A 7 -13.38 -7.84 -4.62
N GLU A 8 -13.70 -8.81 -3.77
CA GLU A 8 -13.06 -10.12 -3.79
C GLU A 8 -13.42 -10.97 -5.01
N ALA A 9 -14.68 -10.94 -5.44
CA ALA A 9 -15.14 -11.67 -6.62
C ALA A 9 -14.52 -11.14 -7.91
N ALA A 10 -14.26 -9.83 -8.00
CA ALA A 10 -13.63 -9.20 -9.17
C ALA A 10 -12.09 -9.23 -9.16
N LYS A 11 -11.46 -10.01 -8.26
CA LYS A 11 -10.00 -10.10 -8.16
C LYS A 11 -9.39 -10.76 -9.40
N GLN A 12 -8.42 -10.08 -9.99
CA GLN A 12 -7.57 -10.58 -11.06
C GLN A 12 -6.11 -10.46 -10.63
N THR A 13 -5.32 -11.52 -10.85
CA THR A 13 -3.88 -11.48 -10.55
C THR A 13 -3.11 -11.15 -11.81
N ILE A 14 -2.43 -10.01 -11.81
CA ILE A 14 -1.76 -9.46 -12.99
C ILE A 14 -0.32 -9.07 -12.63
N SER A 15 0.61 -9.39 -13.52
CA SER A 15 1.99 -8.90 -13.44
C SER A 15 2.09 -7.48 -13.99
N MET A 16 2.71 -6.58 -13.23
CA MET A 16 2.87 -5.18 -13.62
C MET A 16 4.21 -4.61 -13.18
N LEU A 17 4.74 -3.68 -13.95
CA LEU A 17 5.90 -2.88 -13.57
C LEU A 17 5.43 -1.61 -12.89
N ILE A 18 5.82 -1.42 -11.62
CA ILE A 18 5.47 -0.21 -10.89
C ILE A 18 6.40 0.92 -11.31
N ILE A 19 5.85 2.00 -11.87
CA ILE A 19 6.62 3.15 -12.35
C ILE A 19 6.83 4.16 -11.21
N ASP A 20 5.74 4.53 -10.55
CA ASP A 20 5.69 5.57 -9.52
C ASP A 20 4.62 5.20 -8.48
N LYS A 21 4.84 5.61 -7.23
CA LYS A 21 3.83 5.58 -6.18
C LYS A 21 3.83 6.90 -5.43
N LYS A 22 2.67 7.55 -5.33
CA LYS A 22 2.51 8.85 -4.67
C LYS A 22 1.18 8.94 -3.95
N LYS A 23 1.17 9.55 -2.76
CA LYS A 23 -0.08 9.95 -2.10
C LYS A 23 -0.58 11.24 -2.74
N MET A 24 -1.68 11.19 -3.47
CA MET A 24 -2.23 12.34 -4.21
C MET A 24 -3.75 12.36 -4.16
N LYS A 25 -4.35 13.51 -4.53
CA LYS A 25 -5.80 13.66 -4.52
C LYS A 25 -6.43 12.86 -5.65
N LEU A 26 -7.61 12.31 -5.40
CA LEU A 26 -8.39 11.54 -6.40
C LEU A 26 -8.63 12.32 -7.70
N LYS A 27 -8.83 13.64 -7.61
CA LYS A 27 -9.01 14.52 -8.78
C LYS A 27 -7.77 14.61 -9.66
N ASP A 28 -6.58 14.54 -9.06
CA ASP A 28 -5.30 14.73 -9.74
C ASP A 28 -4.66 13.39 -10.13
N ALA A 29 -5.26 12.27 -9.71
CA ALA A 29 -4.72 10.93 -9.84
C ALA A 29 -4.74 10.38 -11.28
N GLY A 30 -5.44 11.03 -12.22
CA GLY A 30 -5.55 10.52 -13.60
C GLY A 30 -6.28 9.17 -13.68
N LEU A 31 -7.25 8.95 -12.78
CA LEU A 31 -8.16 7.82 -12.84
C LEU A 31 -9.20 8.02 -13.96
N PRO A 32 -9.80 6.94 -14.50
CA PRO A 32 -10.86 7.07 -15.50
C PRO A 32 -11.99 7.99 -15.01
N GLY A 33 -12.47 8.90 -15.87
CA GLY A 33 -13.45 9.94 -15.50
C GLY A 33 -14.69 9.40 -14.78
N ALA A 34 -15.22 8.27 -15.25
CA ALA A 34 -16.35 7.59 -14.63
C ALA A 34 -16.14 7.27 -13.14
N VAL A 35 -14.91 6.96 -12.72
CA VAL A 35 -14.60 6.65 -11.32
C VAL A 35 -14.56 7.92 -10.47
N VAL A 36 -14.03 9.01 -11.04
CA VAL A 36 -13.96 10.31 -10.35
C VAL A 36 -15.35 10.90 -10.16
N GLU A 37 -16.23 10.72 -11.15
CA GLU A 37 -17.63 11.18 -11.12
C GLU A 37 -18.45 10.42 -10.09
N ASN A 38 -18.34 9.08 -10.08
CA ASN A 38 -19.03 8.20 -9.13
C ASN A 38 -18.56 8.38 -7.68
N THR A 39 -17.31 8.84 -7.48
CA THR A 39 -16.80 9.07 -6.13
C THR A 39 -17.45 10.31 -5.50
N PRO A 40 -17.96 10.24 -4.25
CA PRO A 40 -18.54 11.39 -3.55
C PRO A 40 -17.60 12.59 -3.53
N LYS A 41 -18.13 13.80 -3.78
CA LYS A 41 -17.36 15.05 -3.92
C LYS A 41 -16.43 15.33 -2.71
N LEU A 42 -16.85 14.92 -1.51
CA LEU A 42 -16.08 14.98 -0.26
C LEU A 42 -14.79 14.16 -0.33
N MET A 43 -14.85 12.94 -0.87
CA MET A 43 -13.72 12.00 -0.95
C MET A 43 -12.72 12.36 -2.05
N ARG A 44 -13.14 13.14 -3.06
CA ARG A 44 -12.27 13.54 -4.18
C ARG A 44 -11.09 14.41 -3.74
N GLY A 45 -11.22 15.14 -2.63
CA GLY A 45 -10.16 16.01 -2.08
C GLY A 45 -9.15 15.27 -1.20
N SER A 46 -9.48 14.05 -0.77
CA SER A 46 -8.64 13.25 0.12
C SER A 46 -7.43 12.69 -0.60
N LYS A 47 -6.28 12.67 0.09
CA LYS A 47 -5.05 12.08 -0.44
C LYS A 47 -5.15 10.57 -0.31
N LEU A 48 -5.15 9.87 -1.45
CA LEU A 48 -5.10 8.42 -1.49
C LEU A 48 -3.73 7.93 -1.97
N PRO A 49 -3.27 6.76 -1.51
CA PRO A 49 -2.16 6.02 -2.10
C PRO A 49 -2.44 5.64 -3.55
N ILE A 50 -1.76 6.31 -4.49
CA ILE A 50 -1.88 6.07 -5.92
C ILE A 50 -0.59 5.43 -6.44
N VAL A 51 -0.75 4.43 -7.30
CA VAL A 51 0.33 3.68 -7.94
C VAL A 51 0.15 3.76 -9.45
N LYS A 52 1.18 4.23 -10.15
CA LYS A 52 1.27 4.18 -11.61
C LYS A 52 1.98 2.90 -12.00
N ALA A 53 1.29 2.03 -12.73
CA ALA A 53 1.80 0.73 -13.11
C ALA A 53 1.67 0.54 -14.62
N LYS A 54 2.68 -0.11 -15.21
CA LYS A 54 2.63 -0.61 -16.58
C LYS A 54 2.15 -2.06 -16.54
N ILE A 55 0.95 -2.26 -17.06
CA ILE A 55 0.29 -3.57 -17.19
C ILE A 55 0.40 -3.98 -18.65
N GLY A 56 1.31 -4.90 -18.96
CA GLY A 56 1.65 -5.24 -20.33
C GLY A 56 2.12 -4.00 -21.11
N PRO A 57 1.48 -3.64 -22.23
CA PRO A 57 1.82 -2.43 -22.99
C PRO A 57 1.25 -1.14 -22.41
N GLN A 58 0.16 -1.20 -21.64
CA GLN A 58 -0.58 -0.02 -21.19
C GLN A 58 -0.11 0.50 -19.83
N ILE A 59 -0.12 1.82 -19.66
CA ILE A 59 0.17 2.49 -18.38
C ILE A 59 -1.16 2.86 -17.73
N MET A 60 -1.38 2.37 -16.52
CA MET A 60 -2.61 2.59 -15.76
C MET A 60 -2.29 3.17 -14.38
N THR A 61 -3.23 3.97 -13.89
CA THR A 61 -3.18 4.49 -12.52
C THR A 61 -4.15 3.71 -11.66
N LEU A 62 -3.66 3.14 -10.57
CA LEU A 62 -4.41 2.30 -9.64
C LEU A 62 -4.33 2.87 -8.22
N VAL A 63 -5.37 2.66 -7.44
CA VAL A 63 -5.42 2.97 -6.01
C VAL A 63 -4.90 1.75 -5.25
N CYS A 64 -3.98 1.94 -4.31
CA CYS A 64 -3.44 0.85 -3.50
C CYS A 64 -3.97 0.93 -2.07
N ASP A 65 -4.10 -0.18 -1.34
CA ASP A 65 -4.37 -0.07 0.09
C ASP A 65 -3.18 0.53 0.85
N GLU A 66 -3.48 1.36 1.86
CA GLU A 66 -2.45 2.04 2.65
C GLU A 66 -1.46 1.08 3.32
N LYS A 67 -1.95 -0.09 3.74
CA LYS A 67 -1.15 -1.14 4.37
C LYS A 67 -0.06 -1.70 3.45
N ILE A 68 -0.29 -1.65 2.14
CA ILE A 68 0.58 -2.28 1.14
C ILE A 68 1.45 -1.24 0.45
N PHE A 69 0.96 0.00 0.35
CA PHE A 69 1.60 1.11 -0.35
C PHE A 69 3.08 1.27 -0.01
N ASP A 70 3.47 1.16 1.26
CA ASP A 70 4.86 1.30 1.68
C ASP A 70 5.76 0.15 1.20
N MET A 71 5.22 -1.07 1.13
CA MET A 71 5.94 -2.28 0.70
C MET A 71 6.10 -2.38 -0.82
N VAL A 72 5.28 -1.67 -1.60
CA VAL A 72 5.34 -1.72 -3.08
C VAL A 72 6.67 -1.14 -3.56
N PRO A 73 7.52 -1.93 -4.24
CA PRO A 73 8.75 -1.41 -4.81
C PRO A 73 8.47 -0.60 -6.07
N VAL A 74 9.19 0.50 -6.24
CA VAL A 74 9.14 1.35 -7.45
C VAL A 74 10.20 0.84 -8.44
N LYS A 75 9.95 0.96 -9.75
CA LYS A 75 10.78 0.46 -10.86
C LYS A 75 11.00 -1.06 -10.88
N LYS A 76 10.15 -1.83 -10.20
CA LYS A 76 10.23 -3.29 -10.16
C LYS A 76 8.93 -3.92 -10.66
N GLU A 77 9.07 -5.12 -11.19
CA GLU A 77 7.95 -5.98 -11.53
C GLU A 77 7.39 -6.65 -10.29
N VAL A 78 6.07 -6.65 -10.19
CA VAL A 78 5.32 -7.29 -9.12
C VAL A 78 4.12 -8.03 -9.68
N LYS A 79 3.70 -9.08 -8.99
CA LYS A 79 2.38 -9.70 -9.21
C LYS A 79 1.41 -9.06 -8.24
N ALA A 80 0.43 -8.32 -8.75
CA ALA A 80 -0.57 -7.65 -7.93
C ALA A 80 -1.94 -8.29 -8.14
N THR A 81 -2.72 -8.37 -7.07
CA THR A 81 -4.14 -8.72 -7.13
C THR A 81 -4.93 -7.42 -7.25
N VAL A 82 -5.51 -7.20 -8.43
CA VAL A 82 -6.25 -6.01 -8.80
C VAL A 82 -7.74 -6.33 -8.78
N SER A 83 -8.54 -5.43 -8.24
CA SER A 83 -10.01 -5.48 -8.33
C SER A 83 -10.49 -4.11 -8.79
N GLY A 84 -10.87 -4.03 -10.07
CA GLY A 84 -11.17 -2.76 -10.74
C GLY A 84 -9.97 -1.80 -10.68
N ILE A 85 -10.14 -0.65 -10.01
CA ILE A 85 -9.08 0.34 -9.80
C ILE A 85 -8.21 0.07 -8.55
N TYR A 86 -8.54 -0.92 -7.73
CA TYR A 86 -7.91 -1.15 -6.43
C TYR A 86 -6.87 -2.27 -6.46
N ILE A 87 -5.72 -2.06 -5.81
CA ILE A 87 -4.71 -3.09 -5.54
C ILE A 87 -4.89 -3.57 -4.11
N THR A 88 -5.27 -4.84 -3.97
CA THR A 88 -5.58 -5.49 -2.69
C THR A 88 -4.42 -6.29 -2.11
N SER A 89 -3.49 -6.77 -2.94
CA SER A 89 -2.28 -7.45 -2.50
C SER A 89 -1.19 -7.36 -3.56
N VAL A 90 0.06 -7.31 -3.13
CA VAL A 90 1.22 -7.33 -4.02
C VAL A 90 2.19 -8.41 -3.54
N LYS A 91 2.65 -9.23 -4.48
CA LYS A 91 3.66 -10.27 -4.29
C LYS A 91 4.85 -9.99 -5.20
N GLY A 92 6.06 -10.25 -4.69
CA GLY A 92 7.26 -10.15 -5.52
C GLY A 92 7.28 -11.26 -6.58
N VAL A 93 7.84 -10.97 -7.75
CA VAL A 93 7.99 -11.95 -8.82
C VAL A 93 8.97 -13.07 -8.42
N ARG A 94 9.99 -12.75 -7.62
CA ARG A 94 11.04 -13.67 -7.16
C ARG A 94 11.15 -13.72 -5.63
N GLY A 95 10.06 -14.06 -4.95
CA GLY A 95 10.02 -14.21 -3.50
C GLY A 95 9.24 -13.10 -2.76
N PRO A 96 9.15 -13.18 -1.43
CA PRO A 96 8.40 -12.22 -0.63
C PRO A 96 8.97 -10.80 -0.80
N LEU A 97 8.06 -9.81 -0.88
CA LEU A 97 8.44 -8.41 -0.90
C LEU A 97 9.22 -8.06 0.37
N PRO A 98 10.11 -7.04 0.33
CA PRO A 98 10.73 -6.55 1.56
C PRO A 98 9.63 -6.13 2.51
N THR A 99 9.39 -6.95 3.54
CA THR A 99 8.61 -6.51 4.70
C THR A 99 9.35 -5.29 5.21
N THR A 100 8.65 -4.17 5.32
CA THR A 100 9.17 -3.01 6.02
C THR A 100 9.51 -3.49 7.42
N THR A 101 10.78 -3.78 7.65
CA THR A 101 11.29 -4.18 8.95
C THR A 101 10.76 -3.14 9.94
N PRO A 102 10.17 -3.57 11.07
CA PRO A 102 9.71 -2.63 12.07
C PRO A 102 10.89 -1.72 12.40
N LYS A 103 10.72 -0.41 12.18
CA LYS A 103 11.74 0.62 12.39
C LYS A 103 12.58 0.23 13.59
N LYS A 104 13.88 0.01 13.39
CA LYS A 104 14.85 -0.37 14.43
C LYS A 104 14.49 0.37 15.71
N LYS A 105 14.18 -0.37 16.79
CA LYS A 105 14.00 0.19 18.13
C LYS A 105 15.18 1.14 18.38
N GLY A 106 14.91 2.44 18.47
CA GLY A 106 15.95 3.45 18.61
C GLY A 106 16.80 3.19 19.86
N LEU A 107 18.07 3.56 19.81
CA LEU A 107 19.04 3.44 20.91
C LEU A 107 18.48 3.94 22.25
N PHE A 108 17.62 4.98 22.21
CA PHE A 108 16.93 5.51 23.38
C PHE A 108 16.08 4.49 24.13
N ARG A 109 15.35 3.61 23.41
CA ARG A 109 14.57 2.52 24.02
C ARG A 109 15.47 1.48 24.65
N GLN A 110 16.60 1.15 24.01
CA GLN A 110 17.56 0.20 24.58
C GLN A 110 18.26 0.77 25.83
N THR A 111 18.55 2.07 25.86
CA THR A 111 19.15 2.71 27.04
C THR A 111 18.15 2.86 28.17
N LEU A 112 16.88 3.20 27.87
CA LEU A 112 15.80 3.21 28.87
C LEU A 112 15.51 1.81 29.42
N GLU A 113 15.43 0.79 28.58
CA GLU A 113 15.27 -0.62 29.01
C GLU A 113 16.47 -1.05 29.89
N LYS A 114 17.71 -0.70 29.53
CA LYS A 114 18.90 -1.00 30.34
C LYS A 114 18.95 -0.22 31.65
N VAL A 115 18.48 1.02 31.67
CA VAL A 115 18.42 1.83 32.91
C VAL A 115 17.29 1.31 33.80
N GLN A 116 16.15 0.90 33.24
CA GLN A 116 15.04 0.30 33.97
C GLN A 116 15.41 -1.08 34.55
N GLU A 117 16.18 -1.88 33.80
CA GLU A 117 16.73 -3.17 34.25
C GLU A 117 17.81 -2.99 35.33
N LYS A 118 18.68 -1.97 35.20
CA LYS A 118 19.68 -1.62 36.22
C LYS A 118 19.09 -0.92 37.45
N ALA A 119 17.93 -0.27 37.32
CA ALA A 119 17.22 0.38 38.43
C ALA A 119 16.27 -0.56 39.19
N GLY A 120 16.24 -1.87 38.86
CA GLY A 120 15.58 -2.89 39.68
C GLY A 120 14.05 -2.85 39.69
N ALA A 121 13.40 -2.14 38.76
CA ALA A 121 11.96 -2.19 38.62
C ALA A 121 11.56 -3.40 37.75
N LYS A 122 11.17 -4.50 38.41
CA LYS A 122 10.60 -5.69 37.75
C LYS A 122 9.50 -5.26 36.77
N PRO A 123 9.53 -5.69 35.49
CA PRO A 123 8.34 -5.60 34.65
C PRO A 123 7.32 -6.59 35.20
N VAL A 124 6.23 -6.06 35.76
CA VAL A 124 5.01 -6.86 35.97
C VAL A 124 4.45 -7.17 34.58
N LYS A 125 4.14 -8.45 34.41
CA LYS A 125 3.66 -9.15 33.21
C LYS A 125 2.52 -8.42 32.49
#